data_AF-A0A948G9S9-F1
#
_entry.id   AF-A0A948G9S9-F1
#
_cell.length_a   1.000
_cell.length_b   1.000
_cell.length_c   1.000
_cell.angle_alpha   90.00
_cell.angle_beta   90.00
_cell.angle_gamma   90.00
#
_symmetry.space_group_name_H-M   'P 1'
#
loop_
_entity.id
_entity.type
_entity.pdbx_description
1 polymer ?
#
loop_
_entity_poly.entity_id
_entity_poly.type
_entity_poly.pdbx_seq_one_letter_code
_entity_poly.pdbx_strand_id
1 'polypeptide(L)'
;MLYAMSREELLRVAQKDLVARAFGAWMILVAFRTDPGFVSSVLPKPLEPGGEPLGLAFVGVYPDTNMGITTEECGIFVRARHRREDGWYCLAMPVTSDIALISGREHLGYPKKIAEEISVSEEGGAISGTVIRHGEEILRVDCEATGEAVLQDMYRFAPPTTTLEGAPALKMICFLFKYSFRGDGLGFDYMPRLLRHVTLVRPHPGTVNCKGTITLRSTPTDPLGEIPVDEVLATFYGRWDQQLMFARTVGRAFNPLAFLPHAMFKADYLHTPPGDSDEKSTLREQLYLIRRMRKY
;
A
#
# COMPACT_ATOMS: atom_id res chain seq x y z
N MET A 1 -32.37 -14.06 3.12
CA MET A 1 -31.90 -12.66 3.18
C MET A 1 -31.52 -12.40 4.64
N LEU A 2 -30.24 -12.49 4.98
CA LEU A 2 -29.81 -12.40 6.38
C LEU A 2 -29.29 -10.98 6.63
N TYR A 3 -30.19 -10.11 7.08
CA TYR A 3 -29.80 -8.83 7.68
C TYR A 3 -29.08 -9.02 9.03
N ALA A 4 -29.12 -10.23 9.60
CA ALA A 4 -28.37 -10.66 10.77
C ALA A 4 -28.03 -12.16 10.68
N MET A 5 -26.82 -12.54 11.11
CA MET A 5 -26.41 -13.95 11.20
C MET A 5 -26.90 -14.55 12.52
N SER A 6 -27.35 -15.80 12.46
CA SER A 6 -27.58 -16.65 13.64
C SER A 6 -26.26 -17.00 14.33
N ARG A 7 -26.35 -17.46 15.58
CA ARG A 7 -25.18 -17.95 16.34
C ARG A 7 -24.45 -19.08 15.61
N GLU A 8 -25.18 -19.99 14.96
CA GLU A 8 -24.59 -21.08 14.20
C GLU A 8 -23.82 -20.58 12.98
N GLU A 9 -24.36 -19.58 12.28
CA GLU A 9 -23.69 -18.95 11.13
C GLU A 9 -22.43 -18.19 11.56
N LEU A 10 -22.49 -17.48 12.69
CA LEU A 10 -21.30 -16.84 13.28
C LEU A 10 -20.22 -17.86 13.63
N LEU A 11 -20.59 -19.01 14.20
CA LEU A 11 -19.65 -20.09 14.50
C LEU A 11 -19.03 -20.67 13.22
N ARG A 12 -19.81 -20.84 12.15
CA ARG A 12 -19.29 -21.28 10.84
C ARG A 12 -18.30 -20.26 10.25
N VAL A 13 -18.56 -18.97 10.40
CA VAL A 13 -17.64 -17.91 9.95
C VAL A 13 -16.36 -17.92 10.79
N ALA A 14 -16.47 -18.07 12.11
CA ALA A 14 -15.33 -18.12 13.01
C ALA A 14 -14.42 -19.36 12.81
N GLN A 15 -14.95 -20.42 12.19
CA GLN A 15 -14.20 -21.64 11.84
C GLN A 15 -13.43 -21.53 10.51
N LYS A 16 -13.68 -20.49 9.70
CA LYS A 16 -12.94 -20.28 8.45
C LYS A 16 -11.50 -19.86 8.74
N ASP A 17 -10.59 -20.14 7.82
CA ASP A 17 -9.25 -19.55 7.88
C ASP A 17 -9.37 -18.03 7.71
N LEU A 18 -9.07 -17.32 8.79
CA LEU A 18 -9.18 -15.86 8.88
C LEU A 18 -7.91 -15.15 8.38
N VAL A 19 -6.84 -15.90 8.10
CA VAL A 19 -5.62 -15.34 7.50
C VAL A 19 -5.88 -15.22 6.00
N ALA A 20 -5.83 -13.99 5.48
CA ALA A 20 -5.96 -13.77 4.05
C ALA A 20 -4.73 -14.32 3.31
N ARG A 21 -4.97 -15.07 2.23
CA ARG A 21 -3.94 -15.75 1.44
C ARG A 21 -4.12 -15.45 -0.04
N ALA A 22 -3.00 -15.24 -0.70
CA ALA A 22 -2.91 -15.23 -2.15
C ALA A 22 -1.97 -16.34 -2.60
N PHE A 23 -2.36 -17.06 -3.65
CA PHE A 23 -1.63 -18.22 -4.15
C PHE A 23 -1.10 -17.96 -5.57
N GLY A 24 0.23 -18.06 -5.73
CA GLY A 24 0.91 -17.95 -7.00
C GLY A 24 0.60 -16.65 -7.78
N ALA A 25 0.58 -15.52 -7.08
CA ALA A 25 0.43 -14.20 -7.66
C ALA A 25 1.62 -13.87 -8.57
N TRP A 26 1.36 -13.41 -9.79
CA TRP A 26 2.42 -12.93 -10.69
C TRP A 26 2.81 -11.53 -10.28
N MET A 27 4.08 -11.29 -9.97
CA MET A 27 4.52 -10.00 -9.47
C MET A 27 5.86 -9.57 -10.05
N ILE A 28 5.98 -8.28 -10.33
CA ILE A 28 7.26 -7.58 -10.46
C ILE A 28 7.49 -6.81 -9.16
N LEU A 29 8.62 -7.02 -8.50
CA LEU A 29 9.05 -6.31 -7.29
C LEU A 29 10.30 -5.50 -7.62
N VAL A 30 10.27 -4.19 -7.39
CA VAL A 30 11.40 -3.28 -7.62
C VAL A 30 11.81 -2.65 -6.29
N ALA A 31 13.06 -2.82 -5.91
CA ALA A 31 13.67 -2.10 -4.79
C ALA A 31 14.62 -1.03 -5.33
N PHE A 32 14.56 0.18 -4.78
CA PHE A 32 15.34 1.32 -5.24
C PHE A 32 15.85 2.16 -4.08
N ARG A 33 16.93 2.92 -4.31
CA ARG A 33 17.35 4.01 -3.42
C ARG A 33 16.54 5.25 -3.75
N THR A 34 16.14 5.96 -2.70
CA THR A 34 15.38 7.22 -2.78
C THR A 34 16.05 8.30 -1.92
N ASP A 35 15.48 9.50 -1.93
CA ASP A 35 16.01 10.64 -1.20
C ASP A 35 15.67 10.58 0.31
N PRO A 36 16.65 10.74 1.23
CA PRO A 36 16.40 10.78 2.67
C PRO A 36 15.46 11.90 3.12
N GLY A 37 15.50 13.06 2.45
CA GLY A 37 14.63 14.20 2.73
C GLY A 37 13.18 13.89 2.39
N PHE A 38 12.94 13.28 1.22
CA PHE A 38 11.65 12.77 0.80
C PHE A 38 11.09 11.78 1.83
N VAL A 39 11.86 10.73 2.18
CA VAL A 39 11.43 9.74 3.19
C VAL A 39 11.04 10.40 4.51
N SER A 40 11.85 11.36 4.99
CA SER A 40 11.57 12.08 6.22
C SER A 40 10.29 12.93 6.13
N SER A 41 10.01 13.51 4.96
CA SER A 41 8.86 14.38 4.73
C SER A 41 7.53 13.64 4.66
N VAL A 42 7.52 12.39 4.16
CA VAL A 42 6.28 11.63 3.95
C VAL A 42 5.89 10.76 5.15
N LEU A 43 6.80 10.54 6.11
CA LEU A 43 6.56 9.68 7.27
C LEU A 43 5.81 10.41 8.40
N PRO A 44 4.55 10.03 8.70
CA PRO A 44 3.85 10.56 9.86
C PRO A 44 4.44 10.04 11.18
N LYS A 45 4.55 10.91 12.19
CA LYS A 45 4.91 10.49 13.55
C LYS A 45 3.91 9.44 14.08
N PRO A 46 4.36 8.42 14.83
CA PRO A 46 5.70 8.25 15.40
C PRO A 46 6.67 7.43 14.52
N LEU A 47 6.43 7.32 13.21
CA LEU A 47 7.41 6.72 12.31
C LEU A 47 8.63 7.62 12.15
N GLU A 48 9.76 6.98 11.93
CA GLU A 48 11.06 7.58 11.66
C GLU A 48 11.63 6.95 10.38
N PRO A 49 12.54 7.62 9.66
CA PRO A 49 13.28 6.99 8.58
C PRO A 49 14.00 5.73 9.07
N GLY A 50 14.04 4.69 8.23
CA GLY A 50 14.84 3.50 8.50
C GLY A 50 16.35 3.77 8.41
N GLY A 51 17.16 2.73 8.61
CA GLY A 51 18.62 2.83 8.49
C GLY A 51 19.13 3.25 7.11
N GLU A 52 18.33 3.02 6.07
CA GLU A 52 18.64 3.37 4.69
C GLU A 52 17.41 3.98 3.99
N PRO A 53 17.58 4.97 3.09
CA PRO A 53 16.50 5.59 2.33
C PRO A 53 16.11 4.69 1.14
N LEU A 54 15.34 3.64 1.43
CA LEU A 54 14.92 2.66 0.42
C LEU A 54 13.45 2.85 0.07
N GLY A 55 13.16 2.71 -1.22
CA GLY A 55 11.83 2.51 -1.76
C GLY A 55 11.62 1.06 -2.19
N LEU A 56 10.37 0.63 -2.16
CA LEU A 56 9.94 -0.65 -2.69
C LEU A 56 8.64 -0.44 -3.47
N ALA A 57 8.57 -0.94 -4.68
CA ALA A 57 7.36 -0.97 -5.48
C ALA A 57 7.05 -2.40 -5.93
N PHE A 58 5.78 -2.74 -6.06
CA PHE A 58 5.37 -3.94 -6.79
C PHE A 58 4.20 -3.66 -7.72
N VAL A 59 4.11 -4.45 -8.78
CA VAL A 59 2.93 -4.60 -9.65
C VAL A 59 2.58 -6.08 -9.66
N GLY A 60 1.33 -6.43 -9.37
CA GLY A 60 0.96 -7.83 -9.17
C GLY A 60 -0.45 -8.18 -9.65
N VAL A 61 -0.58 -9.39 -10.18
CA VAL A 61 -1.84 -10.03 -10.58
C VAL A 61 -2.10 -11.20 -9.66
N TYR A 62 -3.26 -11.21 -8.99
CA TYR A 62 -3.64 -12.17 -7.96
C TYR A 62 -4.77 -13.08 -8.49
N PRO A 63 -4.43 -14.19 -9.20
CA PRO A 63 -5.42 -15.05 -9.83
C PRO A 63 -6.26 -15.82 -8.81
N ASP A 64 -5.69 -16.17 -7.65
CA ASP A 64 -6.32 -16.99 -6.63
C ASP A 64 -6.09 -16.41 -5.23
N THR A 65 -7.19 -16.14 -4.53
CA THR A 65 -7.20 -15.69 -3.14
C THR A 65 -8.27 -16.42 -2.34
N ASN A 66 -8.01 -16.68 -1.07
CA ASN A 66 -9.05 -17.22 -0.16
C ASN A 66 -10.13 -16.18 0.22
N MET A 67 -10.04 -14.96 -0.32
CA MET A 67 -11.06 -13.93 -0.23
C MET A 67 -12.13 -14.06 -1.32
N GLY A 68 -11.97 -15.02 -2.24
CA GLY A 68 -12.95 -15.29 -3.29
C GLY A 68 -12.96 -14.26 -4.42
N ILE A 69 -11.88 -13.50 -4.57
CA ILE A 69 -11.71 -12.52 -5.64
C ILE A 69 -10.40 -12.75 -6.39
N THR A 70 -10.42 -12.48 -7.68
CA THR A 70 -9.23 -12.17 -8.47
C THR A 70 -9.09 -10.64 -8.47
N THR A 71 -7.87 -10.15 -8.29
CA THR A 71 -7.61 -8.71 -8.30
C THR A 71 -6.19 -8.45 -8.77
N GLU A 72 -5.95 -7.25 -9.24
CA GLU A 72 -4.63 -6.73 -9.51
C GLU A 72 -4.34 -5.62 -8.50
N GLU A 73 -3.10 -5.57 -8.03
CA GLU A 73 -2.67 -4.58 -7.06
C GLU A 73 -1.27 -4.09 -7.40
N CYS A 74 -1.05 -2.80 -7.15
CA CYS A 74 0.27 -2.19 -7.09
C CYS A 74 0.47 -1.66 -5.68
N GLY A 75 1.71 -1.67 -5.19
CA GLY A 75 2.03 -1.05 -3.91
C GLY A 75 3.35 -0.31 -3.98
N ILE A 76 3.41 0.88 -3.38
CA ILE A 76 4.61 1.69 -3.28
C ILE A 76 4.86 2.00 -1.80
N PHE A 77 6.10 1.79 -1.38
CA PHE A 77 6.51 1.85 0.01
C PHE A 77 7.83 2.59 0.16
N VAL A 78 8.01 3.23 1.31
CA VAL A 78 9.30 3.75 1.76
C VAL A 78 9.72 3.07 3.05
N ARG A 79 11.03 2.95 3.25
CA ARG A 79 11.58 2.36 4.47
C ARG A 79 11.26 3.25 5.67
N ALA A 80 10.68 2.64 6.69
CA ALA A 80 10.31 3.30 7.93
C ALA A 80 10.76 2.47 9.13
N ARG A 81 10.87 3.14 10.26
CA ARG A 81 11.16 2.57 11.55
C ARG A 81 10.11 2.98 12.55
N HIS A 82 9.70 2.04 13.38
CA HIS A 82 8.95 2.34 14.59
C HIS A 82 9.71 1.76 15.78
N ARG A 83 10.18 2.64 16.68
CA ARG A 83 11.05 2.28 17.80
C ARG A 83 12.35 1.61 17.29
N ARG A 84 12.50 0.30 17.48
CA ARG A 84 13.69 -0.48 17.07
C ARG A 84 13.41 -1.45 15.93
N GLU A 85 12.24 -1.36 15.31
CA GLU A 85 11.82 -2.28 14.25
C GLU A 85 11.75 -1.55 12.91
N ASP A 86 12.57 -2.00 11.95
CA ASP A 86 12.52 -1.56 10.56
C ASP A 86 11.41 -2.29 9.81
N GLY A 87 10.74 -1.56 8.91
CA GLY A 87 9.65 -2.04 8.09
C GLY A 87 9.36 -1.06 6.97
N TRP A 88 8.17 -1.16 6.40
CA TRP A 88 7.76 -0.42 5.20
C TRP A 88 6.52 0.43 5.50
N TYR A 89 6.54 1.70 5.15
CA TYR A 89 5.35 2.54 5.17
C TYR A 89 4.76 2.60 3.76
N CYS A 90 3.48 2.23 3.62
CA CYS A 90 2.81 2.20 2.32
C CYS A 90 2.31 3.60 1.93
N LEU A 91 2.84 4.14 0.83
CA LEU A 91 2.51 5.47 0.28
C LEU A 91 1.37 5.43 -0.72
N ALA A 92 1.25 4.34 -1.49
CA ALA A 92 0.18 4.18 -2.46
C ALA A 92 -0.09 2.70 -2.67
N MET A 93 -1.35 2.36 -2.92
CA MET A 93 -1.71 0.99 -3.27
C MET A 93 -2.88 0.93 -4.26
N PRO A 94 -2.68 1.27 -5.54
CA PRO A 94 -3.72 1.09 -6.55
C PRO A 94 -4.22 -0.36 -6.62
N VAL A 95 -5.52 -0.56 -6.76
CA VAL A 95 -6.17 -1.88 -6.94
C VAL A 95 -7.29 -1.79 -7.97
N THR A 96 -7.68 -2.91 -8.57
CA THR A 96 -8.77 -2.97 -9.56
C THR A 96 -10.12 -3.41 -8.96
N SER A 97 -10.11 -4.02 -7.77
CA SER A 97 -11.31 -4.53 -7.10
C SER A 97 -11.80 -3.62 -5.97
N ASP A 98 -13.11 -3.39 -5.90
CA ASP A 98 -13.80 -2.72 -4.80
C ASP A 98 -13.72 -3.50 -3.48
N ILE A 99 -13.81 -4.83 -3.53
CA ILE A 99 -13.64 -5.71 -2.37
C ILE A 99 -12.22 -5.56 -1.81
N ALA A 100 -11.20 -5.56 -2.68
CA ALA A 100 -9.82 -5.35 -2.27
C ALA A 100 -9.61 -3.94 -1.66
N LEU A 101 -10.21 -2.92 -2.28
CA LEU A 101 -10.20 -1.53 -1.81
C LEU A 101 -10.80 -1.40 -0.41
N ILE A 102 -12.06 -1.81 -0.25
CA ILE A 102 -12.84 -1.66 0.98
C ILE A 102 -12.17 -2.47 2.09
N SER A 103 -11.90 -3.75 1.85
CA SER A 103 -11.29 -4.63 2.85
C SER A 103 -9.92 -4.12 3.29
N GLY A 104 -9.05 -3.71 2.36
CA GLY A 104 -7.71 -3.23 2.70
C GLY A 104 -7.72 -1.93 3.52
N ARG A 105 -8.63 -0.99 3.20
CA ARG A 105 -8.79 0.28 3.92
C ARG A 105 -9.44 0.06 5.29
N GLU A 106 -10.53 -0.69 5.33
CA GLU A 106 -11.35 -0.84 6.54
C GLU A 106 -10.74 -1.80 7.56
N HIS A 107 -10.05 -2.86 7.14
CA HIS A 107 -9.39 -3.77 8.08
C HIS A 107 -8.03 -3.22 8.54
N LEU A 108 -7.17 -2.86 7.58
CA LEU A 108 -5.74 -2.60 7.81
C LEU A 108 -5.30 -1.16 7.59
N GLY A 109 -6.13 -0.32 6.97
CA GLY A 109 -5.77 1.06 6.67
C GLY A 109 -4.76 1.22 5.53
N TYR A 110 -4.70 0.29 4.58
CA TYR A 110 -3.93 0.51 3.36
C TYR A 110 -4.46 1.72 2.57
N PRO A 111 -3.59 2.48 1.88
CA PRO A 111 -4.01 3.64 1.10
C PRO A 111 -4.51 3.23 -0.30
N LYS A 112 -5.46 2.30 -0.33
CA LYS A 112 -5.96 1.76 -1.59
C LYS A 112 -6.83 2.78 -2.33
N LYS A 113 -6.70 2.81 -3.65
CA LYS A 113 -7.51 3.60 -4.59
C LYS A 113 -7.77 2.77 -5.87
N ILE A 114 -8.90 2.97 -6.56
CA ILE A 114 -9.30 2.17 -7.73
C ILE A 114 -8.59 2.61 -9.02
N ALA A 115 -7.83 1.71 -9.64
CA ALA A 115 -7.24 1.87 -10.96
C ALA A 115 -8.10 1.19 -12.03
N GLU A 116 -8.13 1.75 -13.24
CA GLU A 116 -8.77 1.13 -14.40
C GLU A 116 -8.02 -0.13 -14.83
N GLU A 117 -6.69 -0.08 -14.81
CA GLU A 117 -5.85 -1.19 -15.24
C GLU A 117 -4.60 -1.31 -14.39
N ILE A 118 -4.27 -2.54 -14.02
CA ILE A 118 -2.97 -2.94 -13.49
C ILE A 118 -2.61 -4.23 -14.21
N SER A 119 -1.46 -4.28 -14.87
CA SER A 119 -1.08 -5.44 -15.68
C SER A 119 0.37 -5.82 -15.49
N VAL A 120 0.66 -7.11 -15.68
CA VAL A 120 1.99 -7.68 -15.74
C VAL A 120 2.05 -8.51 -17.02
N SER A 121 3.05 -8.28 -17.86
CA SER A 121 3.25 -9.01 -19.11
C SER A 121 4.69 -9.48 -19.27
N GLU A 122 4.85 -10.56 -20.02
CA GLU A 122 6.15 -11.10 -20.43
C GLU A 122 6.04 -11.50 -21.91
N GLU A 123 6.72 -10.75 -22.78
CA GLU A 123 6.69 -10.94 -24.23
C GLU A 123 8.11 -10.90 -24.79
N GLY A 124 8.54 -11.96 -25.45
CA GLY A 124 9.85 -12.00 -26.12
C GLY A 124 11.06 -11.80 -25.18
N GLY A 125 10.91 -12.07 -23.88
CA GLY A 125 11.94 -11.87 -22.86
C GLY A 125 11.91 -10.48 -22.19
N ALA A 126 11.08 -9.55 -22.69
CA ALA A 126 10.79 -8.29 -22.02
C ALA A 126 9.64 -8.48 -21.03
N ILE A 127 9.87 -8.07 -19.78
CA ILE A 127 8.89 -8.11 -18.70
C ILE A 127 8.45 -6.69 -18.42
N SER A 128 7.13 -6.45 -18.35
CA SER A 128 6.61 -5.12 -18.03
C SER A 128 5.46 -5.16 -17.02
N GLY A 129 5.37 -4.11 -16.22
CA GLY A 129 4.27 -3.89 -15.28
C GLY A 129 3.74 -2.48 -15.42
N THR A 130 2.43 -2.31 -15.53
CA THR A 130 1.80 -0.99 -15.73
C THR A 130 0.66 -0.75 -14.76
N VAL A 131 0.42 0.53 -14.46
CA VAL A 131 -0.74 0.98 -13.70
C VAL A 131 -1.33 2.21 -14.38
N ILE A 132 -2.61 2.14 -14.72
CA ILE A 132 -3.38 3.22 -15.31
C ILE A 132 -4.45 3.68 -14.31
N ARG A 133 -4.42 4.96 -13.96
CA ARG A 133 -5.43 5.64 -13.14
C ARG A 133 -5.95 6.87 -13.85
N HIS A 134 -7.27 7.00 -13.98
CA HIS A 134 -7.94 8.13 -14.62
C HIS A 134 -7.44 8.40 -16.04
N GLY A 135 -7.17 7.32 -16.79
CA GLY A 135 -6.65 7.37 -18.16
C GLY A 135 -5.16 7.71 -18.28
N GLU A 136 -4.44 7.90 -17.17
CA GLU A 136 -3.01 8.21 -17.15
C GLU A 136 -2.19 7.02 -16.65
N GLU A 137 -1.10 6.69 -17.34
CA GLU A 137 -0.10 5.75 -16.85
C GLU A 137 0.71 6.41 -15.72
N ILE A 138 0.47 5.97 -14.49
CA ILE A 138 1.09 6.56 -13.29
C ILE A 138 2.34 5.80 -12.83
N LEU A 139 2.47 4.54 -13.26
CA LEU A 139 3.60 3.68 -12.95
C LEU A 139 3.86 2.72 -14.10
N ARG A 140 5.12 2.62 -14.48
CA ARG A 140 5.63 1.62 -15.43
C ARG A 140 6.91 0.99 -14.92
N VAL A 141 7.02 -0.32 -15.05
CA VAL A 141 8.26 -1.08 -14.85
C VAL A 141 8.57 -1.80 -16.15
N ASP A 142 9.80 -1.69 -16.61
CA ASP A 142 10.32 -2.46 -17.74
C ASP A 142 11.61 -3.13 -17.30
N CYS A 143 11.71 -4.44 -17.47
CA CYS A 143 12.90 -5.20 -17.10
C CYS A 143 13.11 -6.44 -17.98
N GLU A 144 14.33 -6.96 -17.95
CA GLU A 144 14.72 -8.20 -18.62
C GLU A 144 15.30 -9.17 -17.61
N ALA A 145 14.99 -10.46 -17.78
CA ALA A 145 15.49 -11.51 -16.91
C ALA A 145 17.03 -11.67 -17.06
N THR A 146 17.72 -11.68 -15.93
CA THR A 146 19.20 -11.80 -15.87
C THR A 146 19.67 -13.13 -15.27
N GLY A 147 18.79 -13.88 -14.62
CA GLY A 147 19.09 -15.16 -14.01
C GLY A 147 18.09 -15.55 -12.93
N GLU A 148 18.27 -16.72 -12.34
CA GLU A 148 17.41 -17.18 -11.24
C GLU A 148 17.54 -16.26 -10.02
N ALA A 149 16.42 -16.01 -9.34
CA ALA A 149 16.41 -15.20 -8.13
C ALA A 149 17.05 -15.96 -6.97
N VAL A 150 17.99 -15.30 -6.29
CA VAL A 150 18.60 -15.81 -5.07
C VAL A 150 17.91 -15.18 -3.87
N LEU A 151 17.32 -16.00 -2.98
CA LEU A 151 16.55 -15.51 -1.82
C LEU A 151 17.35 -14.54 -0.94
N GLN A 152 18.67 -14.73 -0.85
CA GLN A 152 19.56 -13.90 -0.05
C GLN A 152 19.64 -12.45 -0.56
N ASP A 153 19.45 -12.22 -1.86
CA ASP A 153 19.40 -10.87 -2.45
C ASP A 153 18.23 -10.06 -1.86
N MET A 154 17.19 -10.75 -1.38
CA MET A 154 16.02 -10.13 -0.78
C MET A 154 16.13 -9.86 0.71
N TYR A 155 17.12 -10.45 1.41
CA TYR A 155 17.21 -10.36 2.88
C TYR A 155 17.42 -8.93 3.38
N ARG A 156 18.00 -8.06 2.55
CA ARG A 156 18.09 -6.62 2.80
C ARG A 156 16.72 -5.94 2.85
N PHE A 157 15.76 -6.42 2.05
CA PHE A 157 14.42 -5.84 1.93
C PHE A 157 13.42 -6.48 2.89
N ALA A 158 13.56 -7.79 3.08
CA ALA A 158 12.67 -8.64 3.84
C ALA A 158 13.47 -9.75 4.55
N PRO A 159 13.59 -9.75 5.90
CA PRO A 159 14.34 -10.77 6.59
C PRO A 159 13.69 -12.16 6.43
N PRO A 160 14.50 -13.25 6.43
CA PRO A 160 13.99 -14.60 6.34
C PRO A 160 13.11 -14.98 7.54
N THR A 161 12.14 -15.84 7.30
CA THR A 161 11.18 -16.38 8.28
C THR A 161 10.61 -17.70 7.77
N THR A 162 9.65 -18.26 8.50
CA THR A 162 8.82 -19.37 8.04
C THR A 162 7.34 -18.96 7.92
N THR A 163 6.60 -19.65 7.06
CA THR A 163 5.13 -19.57 6.99
C THR A 163 4.49 -20.23 8.21
N LEU A 164 3.16 -20.11 8.34
CA LEU A 164 2.40 -20.82 9.36
C LEU A 164 2.58 -22.35 9.28
N GLU A 165 2.79 -22.87 8.07
CA GLU A 165 3.03 -24.29 7.78
C GLU A 165 4.51 -24.69 7.89
N GLY A 166 5.39 -23.77 8.30
CA GLY A 166 6.82 -24.05 8.49
C GLY A 166 7.67 -24.00 7.21
N ALA A 167 7.13 -23.56 6.08
CA ALA A 167 7.90 -23.42 4.85
C ALA A 167 8.78 -22.14 4.87
N PRO A 168 9.95 -22.12 4.21
CA PRO A 168 10.77 -20.91 4.10
C PRO A 168 10.00 -19.76 3.43
N ALA A 169 10.11 -18.56 3.99
CA ALA A 169 9.48 -17.35 3.51
C ALA A 169 10.28 -16.10 3.90
N LEU A 170 9.84 -14.93 3.45
CA LEU A 170 10.35 -13.63 3.85
C LEU A 170 9.28 -12.86 4.62
N LYS A 171 9.70 -12.09 5.62
CA LYS A 171 8.81 -11.34 6.51
C LYS A 171 8.76 -9.87 6.10
N MET A 172 7.68 -9.46 5.46
CA MET A 172 7.41 -8.06 5.13
C MET A 172 6.65 -7.40 6.28
N ILE A 173 7.29 -6.48 6.99
CA ILE A 173 6.65 -5.69 8.04
C ILE A 173 6.15 -4.39 7.42
N CYS A 174 4.85 -4.13 7.49
CA CYS A 174 4.22 -2.92 7.00
C CYS A 174 3.65 -2.10 8.16
N PHE A 175 4.00 -0.82 8.20
CA PHE A 175 3.41 0.17 9.07
C PHE A 175 2.29 0.90 8.31
N LEU A 176 1.10 0.95 8.90
CA LEU A 176 -0.09 1.54 8.28
C LEU A 176 -0.79 2.44 9.29
N PHE A 177 -1.39 3.53 8.83
CA PHE A 177 -2.27 4.33 9.67
C PHE A 177 -3.72 4.06 9.33
N LYS A 178 -4.47 3.54 10.30
CA LYS A 178 -5.92 3.37 10.22
C LYS A 178 -6.62 4.54 10.88
N TYR A 179 -7.47 5.23 10.14
CA TYR A 179 -8.24 6.37 10.58
C TYR A 179 -9.55 6.44 9.79
N SER A 180 -10.51 7.19 10.33
CA SER A 180 -11.77 7.56 9.67
C SER A 180 -12.00 9.04 9.95
N PHE A 181 -12.42 9.78 8.93
CA PHE A 181 -12.85 11.16 9.12
C PHE A 181 -14.24 11.18 9.77
N ARG A 182 -14.47 12.15 10.65
CA ARG A 182 -15.80 12.33 11.23
C ARG A 182 -16.79 12.76 10.16
N GLY A 183 -18.02 12.26 10.27
CA GLY A 183 -19.12 12.66 9.39
C GLY A 183 -19.49 14.15 9.50
N ASP A 184 -19.06 14.84 10.56
CA ASP A 184 -19.26 16.28 10.73
C ASP A 184 -18.15 17.16 10.10
N GLY A 185 -17.20 16.53 9.40
CA GLY A 185 -16.10 17.20 8.70
C GLY A 185 -14.98 17.73 9.60
N LEU A 186 -15.02 17.50 10.92
CA LEU A 186 -14.03 18.05 11.86
C LEU A 186 -13.06 16.98 12.38
N GLY A 187 -12.06 16.62 11.58
CA GLY A 187 -10.99 15.71 12.01
C GLY A 187 -11.40 14.24 11.98
N PHE A 188 -10.98 13.45 12.96
CA PHE A 188 -11.07 11.98 12.93
C PHE A 188 -12.01 11.40 13.99
N ASP A 189 -12.69 10.29 13.67
CA ASP A 189 -13.60 9.59 14.60
C ASP A 189 -12.86 9.10 15.85
N TYR A 190 -11.58 8.80 15.68
CA TYR A 190 -10.65 8.39 16.71
C TYR A 190 -9.23 8.82 16.31
N MET A 191 -8.33 8.88 17.28
CA MET A 191 -6.91 9.16 17.02
C MET A 191 -6.34 8.15 16.01
N PRO A 192 -5.77 8.60 14.87
CA PRO A 192 -5.22 7.71 13.85
C PRO A 192 -4.29 6.66 14.45
N ARG A 193 -4.59 5.38 14.22
CA ARG A 193 -3.89 4.24 14.84
C ARG A 193 -2.77 3.77 13.93
N LEU A 194 -1.56 3.68 14.48
CA LEU A 194 -0.43 3.04 13.82
C LEU A 194 -0.54 1.53 14.01
N LEU A 195 -0.75 0.83 12.90
CA LEU A 195 -0.80 -0.62 12.81
C LEU A 195 0.54 -1.16 12.32
N ARG A 196 0.95 -2.28 12.92
CA ARG A 196 2.02 -3.14 12.43
C ARG A 196 1.37 -4.36 11.81
N HIS A 197 1.45 -4.48 10.50
CA HIS A 197 0.98 -5.60 9.69
C HIS A 197 2.17 -6.43 9.22
N VAL A 198 2.01 -7.75 9.10
CA VAL A 198 3.05 -8.64 8.60
C VAL A 198 2.50 -9.42 7.42
N THR A 199 3.19 -9.38 6.29
CA THR A 199 2.94 -10.27 5.16
C THR A 199 4.09 -11.25 5.07
N LEU A 200 3.79 -12.55 5.08
CA LEU A 200 4.77 -13.57 4.76
C LEU A 200 4.73 -13.77 3.25
N VAL A 201 5.86 -13.59 2.58
CA VAL A 201 5.95 -13.72 1.12
C VAL A 201 6.89 -14.86 0.77
N ARG A 202 6.50 -15.70 -0.18
CA ARG A 202 7.28 -16.85 -0.62
C ARG A 202 7.36 -16.87 -2.14
N PRO A 203 8.56 -16.77 -2.73
CA PRO A 203 8.72 -16.98 -4.17
C PRO A 203 8.53 -18.45 -4.52
N HIS A 204 7.95 -18.70 -5.69
CA HIS A 204 7.89 -20.01 -6.32
C HIS A 204 9.19 -20.27 -7.11
N PRO A 205 9.51 -21.55 -7.38
CA PRO A 205 10.53 -21.90 -8.37
C PRO A 205 10.25 -21.20 -9.71
N GLY A 206 11.31 -20.71 -10.36
CA GLY A 206 11.21 -19.92 -11.60
C GLY A 206 11.09 -18.41 -11.39
N THR A 207 11.14 -17.92 -10.14
CA THR A 207 11.34 -16.49 -9.89
C THR A 207 12.74 -16.08 -10.35
N VAL A 208 12.83 -14.96 -11.09
CA VAL A 208 14.07 -14.48 -11.72
C VAL A 208 14.46 -13.09 -11.21
N ASN A 209 15.77 -12.87 -11.12
CA ASN A 209 16.36 -11.55 -10.99
C ASN A 209 16.28 -10.83 -12.35
N CYS A 210 15.87 -9.58 -12.34
CA CYS A 210 15.75 -8.77 -13.54
C CYS A 210 16.59 -7.49 -13.41
N LYS A 211 16.97 -6.94 -14.56
CA LYS A 211 17.54 -5.60 -14.67
C LYS A 211 16.57 -4.72 -15.43
N GLY A 212 16.26 -3.55 -14.89
CA GLY A 212 15.23 -2.71 -15.46
C GLY A 212 15.13 -1.33 -14.82
N THR A 213 14.06 -0.65 -15.17
CA THR A 213 13.75 0.70 -14.69
C THR A 213 12.32 0.77 -14.15
N ILE A 214 12.08 1.74 -13.28
CA ILE A 214 10.74 2.10 -12.81
C ILE A 214 10.52 3.58 -13.12
N THR A 215 9.40 3.89 -13.76
CA THR A 215 8.95 5.24 -14.04
C THR A 215 7.70 5.52 -13.21
N LEU A 216 7.72 6.63 -12.48
CA LEU A 216 6.61 7.11 -11.67
C LEU A 216 6.16 8.47 -12.20
N ARG A 217 4.85 8.67 -12.39
CA ARG A 217 4.29 9.92 -12.88
C ARG A 217 3.33 10.52 -11.85
N SER A 218 3.36 11.84 -11.73
CA SER A 218 2.37 12.58 -10.95
C SER A 218 1.16 12.96 -11.79
N THR A 219 -0.03 12.76 -11.23
CA THR A 219 -1.30 13.31 -11.69
C THR A 219 -1.89 14.19 -10.58
N PRO A 220 -2.97 14.94 -10.83
CA PRO A 220 -3.66 15.72 -9.79
C PRO A 220 -4.08 14.90 -8.56
N THR A 221 -4.33 13.60 -8.72
CA THR A 221 -4.78 12.70 -7.65
C THR A 221 -3.70 11.74 -7.18
N ASP A 222 -2.61 11.56 -7.93
CA ASP A 222 -1.60 10.53 -7.71
C ASP A 222 -0.20 11.15 -7.78
N PRO A 223 0.40 11.61 -6.66
CA PRO A 223 1.68 12.31 -6.66
C PRO A 223 2.89 11.36 -6.74
N LEU A 224 2.81 10.28 -7.52
CA LEU A 224 3.84 9.23 -7.51
C LEU A 224 5.18 9.72 -8.08
N GLY A 225 5.15 10.67 -9.01
CA GLY A 225 6.35 11.28 -9.59
C GLY A 225 7.12 12.18 -8.61
N GLU A 226 6.57 12.48 -7.43
CA GLU A 226 7.32 13.16 -6.37
C GLU A 226 8.33 12.25 -5.67
N ILE A 227 8.22 10.92 -5.83
CA ILE A 227 9.12 9.94 -5.22
C ILE A 227 10.41 9.87 -6.04
N PRO A 228 11.57 10.32 -5.51
CA PRO A 228 12.83 10.22 -6.24
C PRO A 228 13.27 8.76 -6.34
N VAL A 229 13.63 8.32 -7.54
CA VAL A 229 14.20 7.00 -7.81
C VAL A 229 15.65 7.22 -8.26
N ASP A 230 16.58 7.22 -7.31
CA ASP A 230 17.99 7.54 -7.59
C ASP A 230 18.71 6.37 -8.27
N GLU A 231 18.43 5.14 -7.80
CA GLU A 231 19.06 3.93 -8.32
C GLU A 231 18.14 2.71 -8.08
N VAL A 232 17.88 1.92 -9.12
CA VAL A 232 17.24 0.61 -8.98
C VAL A 232 18.27 -0.39 -8.44
N LEU A 233 18.02 -0.93 -7.25
CA LEU A 233 18.93 -1.82 -6.54
C LEU A 233 18.69 -3.30 -6.87
N ALA A 234 17.42 -3.67 -7.03
CA ALA A 234 17.03 -5.03 -7.37
C ALA A 234 15.66 -5.04 -8.05
N THR A 235 15.45 -5.97 -8.98
CA THR A 235 14.14 -6.26 -9.54
C THR A 235 13.93 -7.76 -9.58
N PHE A 236 12.76 -8.23 -9.17
CA PHE A 236 12.39 -9.63 -9.17
C PHE A 236 11.09 -9.81 -9.95
N TYR A 237 11.00 -10.88 -10.73
CA TYR A 237 9.78 -11.24 -11.43
C TYR A 237 9.49 -12.73 -11.25
N GLY A 238 8.23 -13.08 -11.03
CA GLY A 238 7.81 -14.48 -10.91
C GLY A 238 6.52 -14.64 -10.13
N ARG A 239 6.27 -15.88 -9.67
CA ARG A 239 5.09 -16.23 -8.88
C ARG A 239 5.38 -16.21 -7.38
N TRP A 240 4.42 -15.72 -6.60
CA TRP A 240 4.56 -15.53 -5.16
C TRP A 240 3.32 -15.98 -4.40
N ASP A 241 3.53 -16.66 -3.28
CA ASP A 241 2.48 -16.84 -2.27
C ASP A 241 2.59 -15.74 -1.22
N GLN A 242 1.44 -15.28 -0.73
CA GLN A 242 1.36 -14.29 0.34
C GLN A 242 0.41 -14.75 1.44
N GLN A 243 0.83 -14.61 2.70
CA GLN A 243 -0.01 -14.77 3.88
C GLN A 243 -0.07 -13.45 4.64
N LEU A 244 -1.24 -12.83 4.68
CA LEU A 244 -1.47 -11.54 5.32
C LEU A 244 -1.89 -11.79 6.77
N MET A 245 -0.94 -11.64 7.69
CA MET A 245 -1.13 -11.90 9.10
C MET A 245 -1.98 -10.82 9.77
N PHE A 246 -2.58 -11.11 10.92
CA PHE A 246 -3.30 -10.08 11.67
C PHE A 246 -2.40 -8.91 12.07
N ALA A 247 -2.87 -7.69 11.79
CA ALA A 247 -2.21 -6.49 12.25
C ALA A 247 -2.44 -6.24 13.75
N ARG A 248 -1.47 -5.58 14.38
CA ARG A 248 -1.58 -5.12 15.77
C ARG A 248 -1.47 -3.60 15.82
N THR A 249 -2.25 -2.97 16.69
CA THR A 249 -2.05 -1.54 16.98
C THR A 249 -0.80 -1.39 17.85
N VAL A 250 0.19 -0.66 17.37
CA VAL A 250 1.48 -0.45 18.05
C VAL A 250 1.71 1.01 18.47
N GLY A 251 0.86 1.92 18.01
CA GLY A 251 0.93 3.33 18.35
C GLY A 251 -0.25 4.11 17.78
N ARG A 252 -0.13 5.44 17.80
CA ARG A 252 -1.09 6.38 17.22
C ARG A 252 -0.41 7.69 16.88
N ALA A 253 -1.00 8.46 15.98
CA ALA A 253 -0.65 9.86 15.82
C ALA A 253 -1.25 10.64 17.00
N PHE A 254 -0.40 11.18 17.87
CA PHE A 254 -0.84 11.92 19.06
C PHE A 254 -1.26 13.36 18.77
N ASN A 255 -0.83 13.91 17.64
CA ASN A 255 -1.25 15.22 17.15
C ASN A 255 -2.03 15.04 15.83
N PRO A 256 -3.38 15.03 15.88
CA PRO A 256 -4.23 14.89 14.70
C PRO A 256 -4.01 15.97 13.64
N LEU A 257 -3.74 17.21 14.04
CA LEU A 257 -3.52 18.32 13.11
C LEU A 257 -2.22 18.14 12.34
N ALA A 258 -1.15 17.68 13.01
CA ALA A 258 0.10 17.35 12.35
C ALA A 258 -0.01 16.10 11.46
N PHE A 259 -0.92 15.17 11.79
CA PHE A 259 -1.18 13.99 10.96
C PHE A 259 -2.07 14.29 9.75
N LEU A 260 -2.91 15.34 9.82
CA LEU A 260 -3.91 15.63 8.81
C LEU A 260 -3.36 15.68 7.37
N PRO A 261 -2.21 16.32 7.07
CA PRO A 261 -1.63 16.29 5.72
C PRO A 261 -1.38 14.86 5.21
N HIS A 262 -0.85 13.99 6.07
CA HIS A 262 -0.61 12.57 5.77
C HIS A 262 -1.90 11.74 5.73
N ALA A 263 -3.07 12.30 6.02
CA ALA A 263 -4.35 11.60 5.90
C ALA A 263 -5.02 11.83 4.55
N MET A 264 -4.60 12.85 3.80
CA MET A 264 -5.34 13.33 2.63
C MET A 264 -5.09 12.49 1.38
N PHE A 265 -3.92 11.87 1.27
CA PHE A 265 -3.53 11.09 0.08
C PHE A 265 -4.40 9.86 -0.21
N LYS A 266 -5.21 9.42 0.76
CA LYS A 266 -6.14 8.29 0.60
C LYS A 266 -7.47 8.66 -0.06
N ALA A 267 -7.72 9.92 -0.37
CA ALA A 267 -8.98 10.39 -0.93
C ALA A 267 -8.73 11.23 -2.18
N ASP A 268 -9.49 10.96 -3.25
CA ASP A 268 -9.37 11.72 -4.51
C ASP A 268 -10.15 13.06 -4.46
N TYR A 269 -11.07 13.23 -3.51
CA TYR A 269 -12.11 14.27 -3.54
C TYR A 269 -11.71 15.66 -3.01
N LEU A 270 -10.46 15.90 -2.62
CA LEU A 270 -10.05 17.17 -2.00
C LEU A 270 -9.24 18.07 -2.92
N HIS A 271 -9.44 17.92 -4.23
CA HIS A 271 -8.90 18.85 -5.21
C HIS A 271 -9.79 20.10 -5.31
N THR A 272 -9.20 21.28 -5.20
CA THR A 272 -9.84 22.54 -5.59
C THR A 272 -10.08 22.52 -7.10
N PRO A 273 -11.31 22.77 -7.60
CA PRO A 273 -11.55 22.80 -9.03
C PRO A 273 -10.64 23.82 -9.73
N PRO A 274 -10.11 23.51 -10.93
CA PRO A 274 -9.34 24.48 -11.69
C PRO A 274 -10.26 25.64 -12.10
N GLY A 275 -10.01 26.82 -11.55
CA GLY A 275 -10.83 28.03 -11.75
C GLY A 275 -11.18 28.77 -10.47
N ASP A 276 -11.14 28.10 -9.31
CA ASP A 276 -11.16 28.77 -8.00
C ASP A 276 -9.73 29.25 -7.71
N SER A 277 -9.41 30.42 -8.27
CA SER A 277 -8.27 31.20 -7.83
C SER A 277 -8.41 31.45 -6.33
N ASP A 278 -7.53 30.86 -5.52
CA ASP A 278 -6.81 31.45 -4.39
C ASP A 278 -7.48 32.58 -3.56
N GLU A 279 -8.81 32.59 -3.45
CA GLU A 279 -9.50 33.31 -2.39
C GLU A 279 -9.32 32.47 -1.15
N LYS A 280 -8.31 32.84 -0.37
CA LYS A 280 -8.07 32.37 0.99
C LYS A 280 -9.35 32.57 1.81
N SER A 281 -10.30 31.63 1.69
CA SER A 281 -11.37 31.51 2.67
C SER A 281 -10.68 31.32 4.01
N THR A 282 -10.80 32.33 4.85
CA THR A 282 -10.17 32.30 6.16
C THR A 282 -10.71 31.08 6.91
N LEU A 283 -9.92 30.47 7.78
CA LEU A 283 -10.36 29.36 8.65
C LEU A 283 -11.72 29.69 9.33
N ARG A 284 -11.97 30.98 9.59
CA ARG A 284 -13.25 31.51 10.09
C ARG A 284 -14.44 31.28 9.16
N GLU A 285 -14.29 31.51 7.85
CA GLU A 285 -15.35 31.32 6.86
C GLU A 285 -15.67 29.84 6.66
N GLN A 286 -14.64 28.99 6.63
CA GLN A 286 -14.82 27.53 6.58
C GLN A 286 -15.52 27.02 7.85
N LEU A 287 -15.09 27.47 9.04
CA LEU A 287 -15.76 27.13 10.30
C LEU A 287 -17.20 27.68 10.38
N TYR A 288 -17.46 28.84 9.78
CA TYR A 288 -18.81 29.41 9.67
C TYR A 288 -19.71 28.55 8.77
N LEU A 289 -19.22 28.12 7.61
CA LEU A 289 -19.94 27.22 6.69
C LEU A 289 -20.23 25.87 7.36
N ILE A 290 -19.25 25.26 8.04
CA ILE A 290 -19.42 24.02 8.81
C ILE A 290 -20.50 24.20 9.89
N ARG A 291 -20.48 25.32 10.63
CA ARG A 291 -21.51 25.62 11.64
C ARG A 291 -22.89 25.82 11.03
N ARG A 292 -22.99 26.36 9.81
CA ARG A 292 -24.25 26.55 9.09
C ARG A 292 -24.82 25.21 8.58
N MET A 293 -23.98 24.32 8.06
CA MET A 293 -24.39 22.98 7.62
C MET A 293 -24.94 22.14 8.78
N ARG A 294 -24.40 22.28 10.00
CA ARG A 294 -24.90 21.62 11.22
C ARG A 294 -26.30 22.02 11.67
N LYS A 295 -26.93 23.02 11.04
CA LYS A 295 -28.32 23.42 11.34
C LYS A 295 -29.36 22.66 10.51
N TYR A 296 -28.91 21.83 9.58
CA TYR A 296 -29.73 20.92 8.79
C TYR A 296 -29.46 19.49 9.26
#